data_AF-A0A2Z4UQE7-F1
#
_entry.id   AF-A0A2Z4UQE7-F1
#
_cell.length_a   1.000
_cell.length_b   1.000
_cell.length_c   1.000
_cell.angle_alpha   90.00
_cell.angle_beta   90.00
_cell.angle_gamma   90.00
#
_symmetry.space_group_name_H-M   'P 1'
#
loop_
_entity.id
_entity.type
_entity.pdbx_description
1 polymer ?
#
loop_
_entity_poly.entity_id
_entity_poly.type
_entity_poly.pdbx_seq_one_letter_code
_entity_poly.pdbx_strand_id
1 'polypeptide(L)'
;MTSTQLLGARTPDAAPAPPAVGRAARRKQHSSRKRSFAARYLGYVGYFVGAGLISGAVVHHPLDPDRYTRIAVYGALVFLAATVLNEFLLTRERPGLPRMLAVIGSSLLLSFGIGMLSGGLQHFDDFPARGAVLVPAGLVVSFVAYVIKDADTPWHRIFGLVGLAVLAVAALALFGLREVAASMEGAPGGGHSHGTEGEPADSHGSAPEPTAPVPTTPAQGASPTPKPSSPAPTHNDGHAH
;
A
#
# COMPACT_ATOMS: atom_id res chain seq x y z
N MET A 1 -11.77 25.03 86.12
CA MET A 1 -12.21 23.82 85.38
C MET A 1 -13.58 24.09 84.80
N THR A 2 -13.71 24.18 83.47
CA THR A 2 -14.95 23.91 82.72
C THR A 2 -14.62 23.88 81.23
N SER A 3 -14.57 22.68 80.68
CA SER A 3 -14.48 22.39 79.25
C SER A 3 -15.69 21.55 78.88
N THR A 4 -16.54 22.01 77.97
CA THR A 4 -17.06 21.15 76.89
C THR A 4 -17.64 22.00 75.77
N GLN A 5 -16.94 22.03 74.64
CA GLN A 5 -17.55 22.22 73.33
C GLN A 5 -18.52 21.08 73.03
N LEU A 6 -19.52 21.31 72.18
CA LEU A 6 -19.87 20.37 71.10
C LEU A 6 -20.68 21.07 69.98
N LEU A 7 -19.98 21.22 68.85
CA LEU A 7 -20.43 21.06 67.46
C LEU A 7 -21.83 21.56 67.05
N GLY A 8 -21.85 22.77 66.49
CA GLY A 8 -22.87 23.18 65.53
C GLY A 8 -22.60 22.54 64.16
N ALA A 9 -23.53 21.71 63.70
CA ALA A 9 -23.51 21.12 62.37
C ALA A 9 -23.71 22.21 61.30
N ARG A 10 -22.68 22.46 60.47
CA ARG A 10 -22.83 23.21 59.22
C ARG A 10 -23.52 22.31 58.20
N THR A 11 -24.70 22.73 57.73
CA THR A 11 -25.26 22.26 56.45
C THR A 11 -24.30 22.61 55.31
N PRO A 12 -23.93 21.67 54.43
CA PRO A 12 -23.18 22.00 53.22
C PRO A 12 -24.08 22.83 52.31
N ASP A 13 -23.62 24.04 51.96
CA ASP A 13 -24.24 24.87 50.93
C ASP A 13 -24.44 24.03 49.66
N ALA A 14 -25.69 23.99 49.19
CA ALA A 14 -26.04 23.33 47.95
C ALA A 14 -25.22 23.96 46.82
N ALA A 15 -24.35 23.15 46.20
CA ALA A 15 -23.60 23.58 45.03
C ALA A 15 -24.57 24.13 43.96
N PRO A 16 -24.29 25.29 43.35
CA PRO A 16 -25.17 25.86 42.36
C PRO A 16 -25.37 24.88 41.21
N ALA A 17 -26.64 24.57 40.90
CA ALA A 17 -26.99 23.70 39.79
C ALA A 17 -26.33 24.22 38.50
N PRO A 18 -25.71 23.35 37.69
CA PRO A 18 -25.10 23.78 36.45
C PRO A 18 -26.16 24.46 35.57
N PRO A 19 -25.82 25.58 34.89
CA PRO A 19 -26.78 26.32 34.08
C PRO A 19 -27.45 25.36 33.10
N ALA A 20 -28.79 25.41 33.02
CA ALA A 20 -29.58 24.55 32.17
C ALA A 20 -29.22 24.78 30.69
N VAL A 21 -28.26 24.01 30.18
CA VAL A 21 -27.85 24.02 28.78
C VAL A 21 -29.07 23.58 27.97
N GLY A 22 -29.74 24.53 27.31
CA GLY A 22 -30.98 24.27 26.57
C GLY A 22 -30.81 23.11 25.58
N ARG A 23 -31.89 22.32 25.36
CA ARG A 23 -31.88 21.14 24.47
C ARG A 23 -31.25 21.43 23.10
N ALA A 24 -31.42 22.64 22.58
CA ALA A 24 -30.78 23.12 21.34
C ALA A 24 -29.25 23.19 21.43
N ALA A 25 -28.69 23.71 22.52
CA ALA A 25 -27.24 23.76 22.76
C ALA A 25 -26.65 22.35 22.95
N ARG A 26 -27.38 21.46 23.66
CA ARG A 26 -27.00 20.04 23.82
C ARG A 26 -26.97 19.30 22.48
N ARG A 27 -27.96 19.55 21.61
CA ARG A 27 -28.01 19.00 20.22
C ARG A 27 -26.87 19.52 19.35
N LYS A 28 -26.55 20.83 19.43
CA LYS A 28 -25.41 21.43 18.71
C LYS A 28 -24.08 20.81 19.15
N GLN A 29 -23.85 20.71 20.46
CA GLN A 29 -22.63 20.13 21.05
C GLN A 29 -22.47 18.64 20.70
N HIS A 30 -23.56 17.88 20.69
CA HIS A 30 -23.54 16.49 20.26
C HIS A 30 -23.23 16.36 18.75
N SER A 31 -23.81 17.23 17.91
CA SER A 31 -23.53 17.24 16.47
C SER A 31 -22.10 17.64 16.12
N SER A 32 -21.48 18.56 16.90
CA SER A 32 -20.10 18.99 16.68
C SER A 32 -19.12 17.91 17.11
N ARG A 33 -19.38 17.24 18.24
CA ARG A 33 -18.61 16.07 18.68
C ARG A 33 -18.67 14.93 17.67
N LYS A 34 -19.87 14.59 17.16
CA LYS A 34 -20.02 13.57 16.10
C LYS A 34 -19.28 13.94 14.82
N ARG A 35 -19.38 15.19 14.36
CA ARG A 35 -18.62 15.68 13.19
C ARG A 35 -17.11 15.62 13.41
N SER A 36 -16.62 15.97 14.60
CA SER A 36 -15.21 15.87 14.95
C SER A 36 -14.72 14.42 15.00
N PHE A 37 -15.53 13.49 15.51
CA PHE A 37 -15.20 12.07 15.50
C PHE A 37 -15.15 11.51 14.07
N ALA A 38 -16.18 11.78 13.26
CA ALA A 38 -16.24 11.35 11.87
C ALA A 38 -15.05 11.91 11.06
N ALA A 39 -14.70 13.18 11.23
CA ALA A 39 -13.57 13.79 10.54
C ALA A 39 -12.22 13.17 10.94
N ARG A 40 -12.03 12.79 12.21
CA ARG A 40 -10.83 12.07 12.67
C ARG A 40 -10.73 10.69 12.03
N TYR A 41 -11.84 9.96 12.03
CA TYR A 41 -11.91 8.65 11.39
C TYR A 41 -11.62 8.76 9.89
N LEU A 42 -12.23 9.73 9.20
CA LEU A 42 -12.02 9.94 7.77
C LEU A 42 -10.58 10.36 7.44
N GLY A 43 -9.96 11.20 8.27
CA GLY A 43 -8.55 11.54 8.14
C GLY A 43 -7.64 10.32 8.30
N TYR A 44 -7.90 9.49 9.32
CA TYR A 44 -7.17 8.25 9.54
C TYR A 44 -7.32 7.29 8.36
N VAL A 45 -8.55 6.98 7.94
CA VAL A 45 -8.81 6.10 6.79
C VAL A 45 -8.17 6.66 5.52
N GLY A 46 -8.30 7.97 5.28
CA GLY A 46 -7.70 8.62 4.12
C GLY A 46 -6.17 8.48 4.08
N TYR A 47 -5.50 8.55 5.23
CA TYR A 47 -4.06 8.30 5.30
C TYR A 47 -3.72 6.87 4.88
N PHE A 48 -4.39 5.85 5.42
CA PHE A 48 -4.09 4.45 5.09
C PHE A 48 -4.47 4.09 3.66
N VAL A 49 -5.62 4.56 3.17
CA VAL A 49 -6.06 4.31 1.79
C VAL A 49 -5.11 5.01 0.82
N GLY A 50 -4.83 6.30 1.02
CA GLY A 50 -3.91 7.04 0.17
C GLY A 50 -2.51 6.41 0.16
N ALA A 51 -1.99 6.05 1.33
CA ALA A 51 -0.69 5.41 1.45
C ALA A 51 -0.65 4.02 0.81
N GLY A 52 -1.71 3.23 0.98
CA GLY A 52 -1.86 1.92 0.35
C GLY A 52 -1.90 1.99 -1.18
N LEU A 53 -2.59 2.99 -1.74
CA LEU A 53 -2.63 3.22 -3.19
C LEU A 53 -1.25 3.61 -3.75
N ILE A 54 -0.54 4.53 -3.08
CA ILE A 54 0.84 4.90 -3.45
C ILE A 54 1.74 3.66 -3.38
N SER A 55 1.66 2.91 -2.29
CA SER A 55 2.42 1.68 -2.07
C SER A 55 2.19 0.65 -3.16
N GLY A 56 0.92 0.32 -3.43
CA GLY A 56 0.56 -0.66 -4.46
C GLY A 56 1.00 -0.21 -5.86
N ALA A 57 0.91 1.09 -6.15
CA ALA A 57 1.36 1.64 -7.41
C ALA A 57 2.88 1.51 -7.62
N VAL A 58 3.69 1.77 -6.60
CA VAL A 58 5.16 1.71 -6.72
C VAL A 58 5.64 0.30 -7.07
N VAL A 59 5.13 -0.72 -6.37
CA VAL A 59 5.59 -2.10 -6.58
C VAL A 59 5.12 -2.68 -7.92
N HIS A 60 3.92 -2.31 -8.38
CA HIS A 60 3.37 -2.77 -9.65
C HIS A 60 3.66 -1.85 -10.83
N HIS A 61 4.30 -0.68 -10.62
CA HIS A 61 4.58 0.29 -11.67
C HIS A 61 5.20 -0.34 -12.94
N PRO A 62 6.15 -1.29 -12.84
CA PRO A 62 6.73 -1.90 -14.04
C PRO A 62 5.78 -2.79 -14.85
N LEU A 63 4.66 -3.24 -14.28
CA LEU A 63 3.70 -4.14 -14.96
C LEU A 63 2.77 -3.37 -15.91
N ASP A 64 2.30 -2.21 -15.48
CA ASP A 64 1.46 -1.29 -16.27
C ASP A 64 1.70 0.15 -15.80
N PRO A 65 2.76 0.80 -16.31
CA PRO A 65 3.18 2.13 -15.85
C PRO A 65 2.06 3.17 -15.91
N ASP A 66 1.23 3.16 -16.95
CA ASP A 66 0.16 4.14 -17.13
C ASP A 66 -0.95 3.96 -16.10
N ARG A 67 -1.37 2.71 -15.85
CA ARG A 67 -2.37 2.41 -14.81
C ARG A 67 -1.84 2.74 -13.43
N TYR A 68 -0.64 2.29 -13.08
CA TYR A 68 -0.11 2.46 -11.74
C TYR A 68 0.35 3.90 -11.46
N THR A 69 0.77 4.67 -12.47
CA THR A 69 0.96 6.12 -12.34
C THR A 69 -0.35 6.82 -11.98
N ARG A 70 -1.46 6.50 -12.65
CA ARG A 70 -2.78 7.06 -12.30
C ARG A 70 -3.20 6.68 -10.88
N ILE A 71 -3.00 5.42 -10.48
CA ILE A 71 -3.28 4.97 -9.10
C ILE A 71 -2.43 5.74 -8.09
N ALA A 72 -1.14 5.95 -8.36
CA ALA A 72 -0.26 6.74 -7.50
C ALA A 72 -0.75 8.19 -7.37
N VAL A 73 -1.19 8.82 -8.47
CA VAL A 73 -1.75 10.17 -8.45
C VAL A 73 -3.02 10.23 -7.60
N TYR A 74 -3.96 9.31 -7.79
CA TYR A 74 -5.17 9.25 -6.96
C TYR A 74 -4.85 9.00 -5.49
N GLY A 75 -3.91 8.11 -5.20
CA GLY A 75 -3.40 7.85 -3.85
C GLY A 75 -2.80 9.10 -3.21
N ALA A 76 -1.97 9.84 -3.94
CA ALA A 76 -1.36 11.09 -3.48
C ALA A 76 -2.40 12.17 -3.19
N LEU A 77 -3.43 12.31 -4.03
CA LEU A 77 -4.52 13.26 -3.80
C LEU A 77 -5.34 12.91 -2.54
N VAL A 78 -5.69 11.64 -2.36
CA VAL A 78 -6.40 11.16 -1.15
C VAL A 78 -5.55 11.38 0.10
N PHE A 79 -4.26 11.01 0.03
CA PHE A 79 -3.32 11.18 1.12
C PHE A 79 -3.11 12.66 1.49
N LEU A 80 -3.01 13.54 0.49
CA LEU A 80 -2.88 14.98 0.69
C LEU A 80 -4.12 15.56 1.37
N ALA A 81 -5.32 15.20 0.90
CA ALA A 81 -6.57 15.61 1.52
C ALA A 81 -6.65 15.15 2.99
N ALA A 82 -6.24 13.90 3.26
CA ALA A 82 -6.16 13.36 4.61
C ALA A 82 -5.13 14.09 5.48
N THR A 83 -3.98 14.46 4.92
CA THR A 83 -2.94 15.25 5.60
C THR A 83 -3.47 16.62 6.00
N VAL A 84 -4.11 17.33 5.07
CA VAL A 84 -4.68 18.65 5.36
C VAL A 84 -5.78 18.56 6.41
N LEU A 85 -6.63 17.52 6.34
CA LEU A 85 -7.67 17.27 7.32
C LEU A 85 -7.07 17.02 8.71
N ASN A 86 -6.14 16.08 8.81
CA ASN A 86 -5.62 15.62 10.09
C ASN A 86 -4.69 16.64 10.74
N GLU A 87 -3.79 17.25 9.96
CA GLU A 87 -2.70 18.05 10.50
C GLU A 87 -3.07 19.52 10.69
N PHE A 88 -3.97 20.07 9.88
CA PHE A 88 -4.29 21.51 9.91
C PHE A 88 -5.73 21.77 10.36
N LEU A 89 -6.71 21.08 9.78
CA LEU A 89 -8.12 21.32 10.08
C LEU A 89 -8.53 20.81 11.47
N LEU A 90 -8.03 19.63 11.87
CA LEU A 90 -8.36 19.00 13.15
C LEU A 90 -7.56 19.56 14.32
N THR A 91 -6.28 19.84 14.11
CA THR A 91 -5.36 20.42 15.11
C THR A 91 -5.56 21.93 15.28
N ARG A 92 -6.23 22.60 14.32
CA ARG A 92 -6.35 24.06 14.20
C ARG A 92 -5.00 24.80 14.14
N GLU A 93 -3.92 24.08 13.91
CA GLU A 93 -2.62 24.68 13.66
C GLU A 93 -2.62 25.35 12.29
N ARG A 94 -2.07 26.55 12.22
CA ARG A 94 -1.86 27.29 10.97
C ARG A 94 -0.38 27.48 10.74
N PRO A 95 0.35 26.42 10.37
CA PRO A 95 1.77 26.56 10.05
C PRO A 95 1.94 27.46 8.83
N GLY A 96 3.10 28.14 8.76
CA GLY A 96 3.47 28.87 7.55
C GLY A 96 3.56 27.94 6.34
N LEU A 97 3.37 28.50 5.14
CA LEU A 97 3.48 27.78 3.86
C LEU A 97 4.71 26.84 3.76
N PRO A 98 5.94 27.25 4.13
CA PRO A 98 7.10 26.35 4.01
C PRO A 98 6.98 25.11 4.90
N ARG A 99 6.48 25.26 6.14
CA ARG A 99 6.28 24.13 7.05
C ARG A 99 5.17 23.20 6.56
N MET A 100 4.09 23.77 6.03
CA MET A 100 3.02 22.98 5.41
C MET A 100 3.53 22.15 4.23
N LEU A 101 4.30 22.75 3.31
CA LEU A 101 4.90 22.04 2.17
C LEU A 101 5.88 20.97 2.63
N ALA A 102 6.70 21.24 3.66
CA ALA A 102 7.62 20.26 4.23
C ALA A 102 6.86 19.06 4.80
N VAL A 103 5.79 19.27 5.57
CA VAL A 103 4.96 18.20 6.14
C VAL A 103 4.27 17.38 5.05
N ILE A 104 3.71 18.03 4.04
CA ILE A 104 3.05 17.36 2.91
C ILE A 104 4.07 16.52 2.12
N GLY A 105 5.17 17.13 1.70
CA GLY A 105 6.20 16.48 0.89
C GLY A 105 6.85 15.32 1.62
N SER A 106 7.21 15.51 2.89
CA SER A 106 7.76 14.43 3.73
C SER A 106 6.75 13.32 3.99
N SER A 107 5.46 13.63 4.19
CA SER A 107 4.45 12.60 4.41
C SER A 107 4.20 11.76 3.14
N LEU A 108 4.21 12.39 1.96
CA LEU A 108 4.16 11.66 0.68
C LEU A 108 5.40 10.80 0.48
N LEU A 109 6.59 11.37 0.69
CA LEU A 109 7.85 10.64 0.56
C LEU A 109 7.93 9.46 1.54
N LEU A 110 7.45 9.65 2.78
CA LEU A 110 7.35 8.61 3.80
C LEU A 110 6.42 7.48 3.32
N SER A 111 5.27 7.83 2.74
CA SER A 111 4.36 6.85 2.16
C SER A 111 4.98 6.07 1.00
N PHE A 112 5.73 6.72 0.13
CA PHE A 112 6.50 6.05 -0.92
C PHE A 112 7.53 5.09 -0.33
N GLY A 113 8.30 5.54 0.66
CA GLY A 113 9.31 4.73 1.36
C GLY A 113 8.72 3.47 2.00
N ILE A 114 7.63 3.64 2.77
CA ILE A 114 6.91 2.52 3.37
C ILE A 114 6.35 1.60 2.28
N GLY A 115 5.86 2.16 1.18
CA GLY A 115 5.31 1.39 0.07
C GLY A 115 6.34 0.54 -0.68
N MET A 116 7.53 1.10 -0.92
CA MET A 116 8.67 0.35 -1.46
C MET A 116 9.08 -0.78 -0.53
N LEU A 117 9.20 -0.50 0.77
CA LEU A 117 9.57 -1.48 1.80
C LEU A 117 8.55 -2.63 1.87
N SER A 118 7.29 -2.27 2.07
CA SER A 118 6.17 -3.21 2.23
C SER A 118 5.90 -3.99 0.96
N GLY A 119 5.76 -3.31 -0.18
CA GLY A 119 5.50 -3.94 -1.47
C GLY A 119 6.66 -4.84 -1.92
N GLY A 120 7.90 -4.40 -1.72
CA GLY A 120 9.10 -5.16 -2.04
C GLY A 120 9.23 -6.45 -1.22
N LEU A 121 8.77 -6.46 0.03
CA LEU A 121 8.69 -7.68 0.85
C LEU A 121 7.54 -8.59 0.42
N GLN A 122 6.36 -8.04 0.15
CA GLN A 122 5.16 -8.81 -0.18
C GLN A 122 5.26 -9.56 -1.52
N HIS A 123 5.89 -8.93 -2.51
CA HIS A 123 6.06 -9.51 -3.85
C HIS A 123 7.51 -9.95 -4.08
N PHE A 124 8.24 -10.25 -3.00
CA PHE A 124 9.63 -10.67 -3.11
C PHE A 124 9.73 -11.99 -3.88
N ASP A 125 8.87 -12.95 -3.55
CA ASP A 125 8.87 -14.25 -4.22
C ASP A 125 8.50 -14.16 -5.71
N ASP A 126 7.65 -13.19 -6.07
CA ASP A 126 7.26 -12.94 -7.47
C ASP A 126 8.36 -12.21 -8.26
N PHE A 127 9.03 -11.24 -7.64
CA PHE A 127 10.02 -10.36 -8.28
C PHE A 127 11.25 -10.13 -7.38
N PRO A 128 12.08 -11.17 -7.14
CA PRO A 128 13.09 -11.14 -6.08
C PRO A 128 14.19 -10.10 -6.32
N ALA A 129 14.67 -9.96 -7.57
CA ALA A 129 15.64 -8.92 -7.93
C ALA A 129 15.12 -7.50 -7.67
N ARG A 130 13.80 -7.27 -7.86
CA ARG A 130 13.17 -5.97 -7.60
C ARG A 130 13.01 -5.73 -6.11
N GLY A 131 12.50 -6.72 -5.38
CA GLY A 131 12.33 -6.66 -3.93
C GLY A 131 13.66 -6.37 -3.22
N ALA A 132 14.76 -7.00 -3.67
CA ALA A 132 16.09 -6.81 -3.10
C ALA A 132 16.60 -5.36 -3.17
N VAL A 133 16.11 -4.56 -4.12
CA VAL A 133 16.43 -3.14 -4.25
C VAL A 133 15.39 -2.26 -3.55
N LEU A 134 14.09 -2.56 -3.72
CA LEU A 134 13.01 -1.75 -3.17
C LEU A 134 12.96 -1.75 -1.64
N VAL A 135 13.24 -2.89 -1.01
CA VAL A 135 13.22 -3.02 0.46
C VAL A 135 14.22 -2.09 1.14
N PRO A 136 15.53 -2.16 0.84
CA PRO A 136 16.50 -1.25 1.45
C PRO A 136 16.30 0.21 1.02
N ALA A 137 15.94 0.47 -0.24
CA ALA A 137 15.62 1.83 -0.70
C ALA A 137 14.43 2.43 0.07
N GLY A 138 13.38 1.63 0.28
CA GLY A 138 12.20 2.01 1.07
C GLY A 138 12.53 2.37 2.50
N LEU A 139 13.41 1.59 3.14
CA LEU A 139 13.89 1.85 4.50
C LEU A 139 14.66 3.18 4.60
N VAL A 140 15.56 3.46 3.67
CA VAL A 140 16.32 4.73 3.65
C VAL A 140 15.41 5.93 3.36
N VAL A 141 14.57 5.83 2.33
CA VAL A 141 13.66 6.91 1.92
C VAL A 141 12.65 7.24 3.02
N SER A 142 12.07 6.22 3.66
CA SER A 142 11.13 6.42 4.77
C SER A 142 11.81 7.07 5.98
N PHE A 143 13.04 6.68 6.33
CA PHE A 143 13.77 7.31 7.43
C PHE A 143 14.10 8.78 7.14
N VAL A 144 14.62 9.10 5.96
CA VAL A 144 14.88 10.49 5.55
C VAL A 144 13.60 11.31 5.62
N ALA A 145 12.50 10.80 5.06
CA ALA A 145 11.22 11.45 5.11
C ALA A 145 10.72 11.68 6.54
N TYR A 146 10.89 10.70 7.43
CA TYR A 146 10.54 10.82 8.84
C TYR A 146 11.31 11.95 9.53
N VAL A 147 12.63 12.03 9.32
CA VAL A 147 13.46 13.10 9.91
C VAL A 147 13.06 14.49 9.39
N ILE A 148 12.72 14.61 8.11
CA ILE A 148 12.26 15.89 7.52
C ILE A 148 10.89 16.29 8.08
N LYS A 149 10.01 15.31 8.26
CA LYS A 149 8.65 15.55 8.75
C LYS A 149 8.68 16.14 10.16
N ASP A 150 9.59 15.65 10.99
CA ASP A 150 9.75 16.13 12.36
C ASP A 150 10.43 17.50 12.39
N ALA A 151 9.71 18.54 12.84
CA ALA A 151 10.21 19.93 12.84
C ALA A 151 11.37 20.13 13.80
N ASP A 152 11.36 19.37 14.90
CA ASP A 152 12.25 19.58 16.04
C ASP A 152 13.51 18.72 15.91
N THR A 153 13.53 17.78 14.96
CA THR A 153 14.70 16.94 14.69
C THR A 153 15.64 17.66 13.72
N PRO A 154 16.89 17.96 14.13
CA PRO A 154 17.82 18.65 13.25
C PRO A 154 18.32 17.72 12.13
N TRP A 155 18.43 18.23 10.90
CA TRP A 155 18.78 17.46 9.70
C TRP A 155 20.05 16.60 9.84
N HIS A 156 21.03 17.04 10.63
CA HIS A 156 22.26 16.26 10.86
C HIS A 156 22.03 14.92 11.57
N ARG A 157 20.85 14.69 12.18
CA ARG A 157 20.46 13.40 12.76
C ARG A 157 20.36 12.28 11.73
N ILE A 158 20.18 12.62 10.45
CA ILE A 158 20.31 11.66 9.33
C ILE A 158 21.71 11.03 9.32
N PHE A 159 22.73 11.75 9.76
CA PHE A 159 24.12 11.27 9.85
C PHE A 159 24.53 10.85 11.27
N GLY A 160 23.59 10.84 12.21
CA GLY A 160 23.83 10.37 13.57
C GLY A 160 23.86 8.84 13.66
N LEU A 161 24.05 8.32 14.88
CA LEU A 161 24.12 6.88 15.15
C LEU A 161 22.88 6.12 14.62
N VAL A 162 21.69 6.70 14.76
CA VAL A 162 20.44 6.11 14.25
C VAL A 162 20.47 6.03 12.72
N GLY A 163 20.87 7.09 12.03
CA GLY A 163 20.97 7.09 10.58
C GLY A 163 22.03 6.13 10.06
N LEU A 164 23.19 6.04 10.73
CA LEU A 164 24.21 5.03 10.45
C LEU A 164 23.68 3.60 10.65
N ALA A 165 22.90 3.35 11.71
CA ALA A 165 22.26 2.06 11.94
C ALA A 165 21.24 1.71 10.84
N VAL A 166 20.41 2.69 10.43
CA VAL A 166 19.47 2.54 9.31
C VAL A 166 20.22 2.22 8.02
N LEU A 167 21.33 2.90 7.72
CA LEU A 167 22.17 2.63 6.55
C LEU A 167 22.84 1.25 6.63
N ALA A 168 23.31 0.84 7.80
CA ALA A 168 23.89 -0.49 8.00
C ALA A 168 22.85 -1.59 7.78
N VAL A 169 21.64 -1.43 8.30
CA VAL A 169 20.51 -2.33 8.06
C VAL A 169 20.13 -2.35 6.59
N ALA A 170 20.06 -1.19 5.92
CA ALA A 170 19.77 -1.11 4.49
C ALA A 170 20.85 -1.81 3.65
N ALA A 171 22.13 -1.64 3.99
CA ALA A 171 23.23 -2.32 3.32
C ALA A 171 23.14 -3.84 3.52
N LEU A 172 22.95 -4.30 4.77
CA LEU A 172 22.78 -5.72 5.08
C LEU A 172 21.58 -6.32 4.33
N ALA A 173 20.45 -5.62 4.31
CA ALA A 173 19.26 -6.04 3.56
C ALA A 173 19.54 -6.09 2.05
N LEU A 174 20.25 -5.10 1.49
CA LEU A 174 20.61 -5.09 0.07
C LEU A 174 21.47 -6.30 -0.30
N PHE A 175 22.51 -6.59 0.47
CA PHE A 175 23.37 -7.75 0.20
C PHE A 175 22.63 -9.06 0.45
N GLY A 176 21.99 -9.22 1.61
CA GLY A 176 21.28 -10.44 1.97
C GLY A 176 20.14 -10.79 1.01
N LEU A 177 19.30 -9.82 0.66
CA LEU A 177 18.21 -10.06 -0.29
C LEU A 177 18.71 -10.29 -1.71
N ARG A 178 19.86 -9.74 -2.11
CA ARG A 178 20.46 -10.04 -3.41
C ARG A 178 20.96 -11.47 -3.50
N GLU A 179 21.61 -11.97 -2.44
CA GLU A 179 22.02 -13.38 -2.37
C GLU A 179 20.82 -14.32 -2.42
N VAL A 180 19.76 -14.01 -1.65
CA VAL A 180 18.50 -14.77 -1.71
C VAL A 180 17.89 -14.72 -3.11
N ALA A 181 17.80 -13.53 -3.71
CA ALA A 181 17.26 -13.37 -5.07
C ALA A 181 18.03 -14.20 -6.10
N ALA A 182 19.36 -14.14 -6.08
CA ALA A 182 20.21 -14.92 -6.97
C ALA A 182 20.01 -16.43 -6.77
N SER A 183 19.81 -16.89 -5.53
CA SER A 183 19.53 -18.30 -5.23
C SER A 183 18.18 -18.78 -5.77
N MET A 184 17.17 -17.89 -5.85
CA MET A 184 15.86 -18.19 -6.40
C MET A 184 15.88 -18.26 -7.93
N GLU A 185 16.70 -17.42 -8.57
CA GLU A 185 16.94 -17.45 -10.02
C GLU A 185 17.75 -18.68 -10.47
N GLY A 186 18.66 -19.17 -9.60
CA GLY A 186 19.49 -20.34 -9.85
C GLY A 186 18.84 -21.70 -9.53
N ALA A 187 17.61 -21.71 -9.00
CA ALA A 187 16.89 -22.96 -8.73
C ALA A 187 16.50 -23.65 -10.05
N PRO A 188 16.86 -24.93 -10.26
CA PRO A 188 16.58 -25.65 -11.50
C PRO A 188 15.07 -25.96 -11.62
N GLY A 189 14.31 -25.00 -12.13
CA GLY A 189 12.85 -25.12 -12.27
C GLY A 189 12.16 -24.13 -13.21
N GLY A 190 12.91 -23.26 -13.92
CA GLY A 190 12.34 -22.29 -14.87
C GLY A 190 13.05 -22.36 -16.22
N GLY A 191 12.57 -23.23 -17.11
CA GLY A 191 13.27 -23.61 -18.34
C GLY A 191 13.39 -22.52 -19.40
N HIS A 192 14.54 -22.50 -20.07
CA HIS A 192 14.73 -22.00 -21.43
C HIS A 192 15.71 -22.94 -22.15
N SER A 193 15.16 -23.98 -22.79
CA SER A 193 15.88 -24.83 -23.74
C SER A 193 15.93 -24.09 -25.08
N HIS A 194 17.06 -23.47 -25.37
CA HIS A 194 17.38 -23.06 -26.73
C HIS A 194 18.05 -24.24 -27.43
N GLY A 195 17.27 -24.94 -28.26
CA GLY A 195 17.82 -25.76 -29.32
C GLY A 195 18.38 -24.85 -30.40
N THR A 196 19.69 -24.92 -30.61
CA THR A 196 20.34 -24.46 -31.84
C THR A 196 21.41 -25.48 -32.23
N GLU A 197 21.05 -26.24 -33.26
CA GLU A 197 21.86 -26.58 -34.43
C GLU A 197 23.15 -27.40 -34.23
N GLY A 198 23.06 -28.63 -34.74
CA GLY A 198 24.16 -29.53 -35.04
C GLY A 198 23.64 -30.63 -35.95
N GLU A 199 23.19 -30.23 -37.14
CA GLU A 199 22.88 -31.12 -38.27
C GLU A 199 24.16 -31.84 -38.74
N PRO A 200 24.19 -33.18 -38.84
CA PRO A 200 25.17 -33.86 -39.66
C PRO A 200 24.48 -34.39 -40.93
N ALA A 201 24.84 -33.72 -42.02
CA ALA A 201 24.83 -34.13 -43.43
C ALA A 201 24.30 -35.54 -43.77
N ASP A 202 23.30 -35.51 -44.65
CA ASP A 202 22.83 -36.60 -45.49
C ASP A 202 23.93 -37.28 -46.31
N SER A 203 23.92 -38.63 -46.36
CA SER A 203 24.43 -39.37 -47.52
C SER A 203 23.75 -40.75 -47.64
N HIS A 204 23.54 -41.20 -48.89
CA HIS A 204 22.87 -42.41 -49.40
C HIS A 204 21.37 -42.22 -49.70
N GLY A 205 20.83 -42.43 -50.91
CA GLY A 205 21.32 -42.88 -52.20
C GLY A 205 20.14 -43.33 -53.09
N SER A 206 20.15 -42.93 -54.37
CA SER A 206 19.48 -43.56 -55.53
C SER A 206 17.93 -43.44 -55.76
N ALA A 207 17.63 -42.60 -56.76
CA ALA A 207 16.49 -42.40 -57.72
C ALA A 207 15.49 -43.55 -58.07
N PRO A 208 14.42 -43.36 -58.92
CA PRO A 208 13.76 -42.13 -59.45
C PRO A 208 12.18 -42.10 -59.34
N GLU A 209 11.60 -40.93 -59.72
CA GLU A 209 10.22 -40.49 -60.13
C GLU A 209 9.17 -41.53 -60.66
N PRO A 210 7.86 -41.19 -60.93
CA PRO A 210 7.21 -39.85 -61.03
C PRO A 210 5.76 -39.71 -60.47
N THR A 211 5.21 -38.48 -60.53
CA THR A 211 3.84 -38.05 -60.95
C THR A 211 3.15 -37.06 -60.00
N ALA A 212 2.89 -35.84 -60.52
CA ALA A 212 2.16 -34.72 -59.91
C ALA A 212 0.61 -34.83 -60.10
N PRO A 213 -0.20 -33.76 -59.95
CA PRO A 213 -0.55 -32.91 -58.79
C PRO A 213 -2.08 -32.93 -58.49
N VAL A 214 -2.57 -32.13 -57.52
CA VAL A 214 -3.76 -31.24 -57.58
C VAL A 214 -4.38 -31.00 -56.18
N PRO A 215 -4.72 -29.74 -55.82
CA PRO A 215 -5.40 -29.36 -54.58
C PRO A 215 -6.92 -29.22 -54.79
N THR A 216 -7.73 -29.47 -53.74
CA THR A 216 -9.13 -28.99 -53.71
C THR A 216 -9.62 -28.77 -52.27
N THR A 217 -9.78 -27.50 -51.92
CA THR A 217 -10.77 -27.02 -50.94
C THR A 217 -12.12 -26.89 -51.65
N PRO A 218 -13.24 -27.12 -50.97
CA PRO A 218 -14.30 -26.13 -51.04
C PRO A 218 -14.85 -25.73 -49.66
N ALA A 219 -15.02 -24.42 -49.51
CA ALA A 219 -15.80 -23.76 -48.49
C ALA A 219 -17.30 -24.01 -48.70
N GLN A 220 -18.06 -24.02 -47.59
CA GLN A 220 -19.47 -23.64 -47.42
C GLN A 220 -19.81 -23.98 -45.95
N GLY A 221 -20.40 -23.13 -45.10
CA GLY A 221 -21.30 -22.02 -45.32
C GLY A 221 -22.54 -22.23 -44.45
N ALA A 222 -22.91 -21.21 -43.67
CA ALA A 222 -24.19 -21.00 -42.99
C ALA A 222 -24.44 -21.60 -41.58
N SER A 223 -24.44 -20.70 -40.59
CA SER A 223 -25.29 -20.76 -39.39
C SER A 223 -26.77 -20.57 -39.75
N PRO A 224 -27.71 -21.05 -38.91
CA PRO A 224 -28.51 -20.10 -38.12
C PRO A 224 -28.84 -20.57 -36.69
N THR A 225 -28.83 -19.62 -35.75
CA THR A 225 -29.42 -19.64 -34.38
C THR A 225 -30.97 -19.47 -34.50
N PRO A 226 -31.88 -19.67 -33.49
CA PRO A 226 -31.64 -19.55 -32.04
C PRO A 226 -32.53 -20.33 -31.01
N LYS A 227 -32.06 -20.24 -29.73
CA LYS A 227 -32.82 -20.05 -28.46
C LYS A 227 -33.41 -21.28 -27.70
N PRO A 228 -33.81 -21.14 -26.41
CA PRO A 228 -32.98 -21.40 -25.22
C PRO A 228 -33.60 -22.41 -24.23
N SER A 229 -32.82 -22.96 -23.30
CA SER A 229 -33.39 -23.56 -22.08
C SER A 229 -32.35 -23.74 -20.98
N SER A 230 -32.45 -22.94 -19.92
CA SER A 230 -32.14 -23.37 -18.55
C SER A 230 -33.45 -23.79 -17.88
N PRO A 231 -33.40 -24.77 -16.96
CA PRO A 231 -33.59 -24.42 -15.55
C PRO A 231 -32.58 -25.10 -14.61
N ALA A 232 -32.54 -24.57 -13.39
CA ALA A 232 -31.53 -24.75 -12.35
C ALA A 232 -31.77 -26.00 -11.44
N PRO A 233 -31.30 -26.04 -10.18
CA PRO A 233 -30.11 -26.77 -9.72
C PRO A 233 -30.42 -27.90 -8.72
N THR A 234 -29.41 -28.67 -8.31
CA THR A 234 -29.14 -29.20 -6.95
C THR A 234 -28.32 -30.50 -7.03
N HIS A 235 -27.16 -30.56 -6.38
CA HIS A 235 -26.90 -31.63 -5.42
C HIS A 235 -25.73 -31.26 -4.50
N ASN A 236 -25.98 -31.43 -3.21
CA ASN A 236 -25.09 -31.27 -2.07
C ASN A 236 -24.85 -32.69 -1.59
N ASP A 237 -23.60 -33.13 -1.50
CA ASP A 237 -23.22 -34.28 -0.67
C ASP A 237 -21.88 -33.98 -0.01
N GLY A 238 -21.96 -33.71 1.29
CA GLY A 238 -20.81 -33.69 2.18
C GLY A 238 -20.43 -35.10 2.59
N HIS A 239 -19.14 -35.36 2.66
CA HIS A 239 -18.60 -36.50 3.41
C HIS A 239 -17.53 -36.00 4.36
N ALA A 240 -17.86 -36.09 5.65
CA ALA A 240 -16.92 -36.13 6.75
C ALA A 240 -16.46 -37.58 6.93
N HIS A 241 -15.14 -37.77 7.08
CA HIS A 241 -14.50 -38.78 7.92
C HIS A 241 -13.11 -38.26 8.29
#